data_AF-K1SUA0-F1
#
_entry.id   AF-K1SUA0-F1
#
_cell.length_a   1.000
_cell.length_b   1.000
_cell.length_c   1.000
_cell.angle_alpha   90.00
_cell.angle_beta   90.00
_cell.angle_gamma   90.00
#
_symmetry.space_group_name_H-M   'P 1'
#
loop_
_entity.id
_entity.type
_entity.pdbx_description
1 polymer ?
#
loop_
_entity_poly.entity_id
_entity_poly.type
_entity_poly.pdbx_seq_one_letter_code
_entity_poly.pdbx_strand_id
1 'polypeptide(L)' 'MITHDDIFRIADGAAFDAAALEIFRRQARECAPYREYLARIGVRTEHVDTPEKIPYLPI' A
#
# COMPACT_ATOMS: atom_id res chain seq x y z
N MET A 1 -10.04 -6.31 -5.42
CA MET A 1 -9.57 -5.15 -6.20
C MET A 1 -10.40 -3.98 -5.75
N ILE A 2 -9.83 -3.17 -4.88
CA ILE A 2 -10.42 -1.94 -4.39
C ILE A 2 -10.72 -0.99 -5.55
N THR A 3 -11.93 -0.46 -5.59
CA THR A 3 -12.40 0.52 -6.56
C THR A 3 -12.30 1.94 -5.99
N HIS A 4 -12.54 2.94 -6.84
CA HIS A 4 -12.62 4.32 -6.36
C HIS A 4 -13.80 4.52 -5.40
N ASP A 5 -14.93 3.87 -5.65
CA ASP A 5 -16.11 3.96 -4.79
C ASP A 5 -15.83 3.39 -3.39
N ASP A 6 -15.12 2.27 -3.31
CA ASP A 6 -14.70 1.66 -2.03
C ASP A 6 -13.86 2.64 -1.19
N ILE A 7 -12.99 3.43 -1.82
CA ILE A 7 -12.16 4.44 -1.14
C ILE A 7 -13.04 5.56 -0.57
N PHE A 8 -14.02 6.04 -1.32
CA PHE A 8 -14.91 7.12 -0.86
C PHE A 8 -15.92 6.66 0.20
N ARG A 9 -16.09 5.35 0.40
CA ARG A 9 -16.99 4.75 1.39
C ARG A 9 -16.32 4.36 2.70
N ILE A 10 -15.01 4.61 2.85
CA ILE A 10 -14.28 4.34 4.09
C ILE A 10 -14.95 5.12 5.24
N ALA A 11 -15.42 4.39 6.25
CA ALA A 11 -16.19 4.95 7.37
C ALA A 11 -15.48 4.84 8.72
N ASP A 12 -14.43 4.01 8.81
CA ASP A 12 -13.71 3.72 10.04
C ASP A 12 -12.24 3.36 9.78
N GLY A 13 -11.46 3.28 10.85
CA GLY A 13 -10.02 2.99 10.77
C GLY A 13 -9.69 1.60 10.22
N ALA A 14 -10.48 0.57 10.53
CA ALA A 14 -10.22 -0.77 10.01
C ALA A 14 -10.47 -0.85 8.51
N ALA A 15 -11.50 -0.16 8.02
CA ALA A 15 -11.76 -0.01 6.59
C ALA A 15 -10.63 0.77 5.89
N PHE A 16 -10.10 1.81 6.54
CA PHE A 16 -8.94 2.56 6.04
C PHE A 16 -7.69 1.68 5.95
N ASP A 17 -7.36 0.94 7.01
CA ASP A 17 -6.16 0.10 7.06
C ASP A 17 -6.20 -0.99 5.98
N ALA A 18 -7.34 -1.64 5.81
CA ALA A 18 -7.54 -2.65 4.77
C ALA A 18 -7.36 -2.05 3.37
N ALA A 19 -7.97 -0.88 3.12
CA ALA A 19 -7.85 -0.18 1.84
C ALA A 19 -6.41 0.25 1.54
N ALA A 20 -5.72 0.85 2.52
CA ALA A 20 -4.33 1.29 2.39
C ALA A 20 -3.40 0.12 2.06
N LEU A 21 -3.55 -1.02 2.75
CA LEU A 21 -2.75 -2.22 2.50
C LEU A 21 -3.03 -2.85 1.13
N GLU A 22 -4.29 -2.86 0.67
CA GLU A 22 -4.62 -3.34 -0.68
C GLU A 22 -4.00 -2.45 -1.76
N ILE A 23 -4.10 -1.12 -1.60
CA ILE A 23 -3.48 -0.14 -2.52
C ILE A 23 -1.97 -0.30 -2.52
N PHE A 24 -1.33 -0.41 -1.35
CA PHE A 24 0.11 -0.65 -1.21
C PHE A 24 0.54 -1.91 -1.97
N ARG A 25 -0.13 -3.05 -1.76
CA ARG A 25 0.21 -4.32 -2.44
C ARG A 25 0.08 -4.19 -3.96
N ARG A 26 -0.94 -3.46 -4.42
CA ARG A 26 -1.13 -3.18 -5.85
C ARG A 26 0.02 -2.30 -6.37
N GLN A 27 0.35 -1.22 -5.70
CA GLN A 27 1.46 -0.33 -6.09
C GLN A 27 2.80 -1.07 -6.10
N ALA A 28 3.07 -1.91 -5.10
CA ALA A 28 4.29 -2.71 -5.04
C ALA A 28 4.41 -3.71 -6.20
N ARG A 29 3.29 -4.13 -6.82
CA ARG A 29 3.28 -4.97 -8.01
C ARG A 29 3.32 -4.17 -9.31
N GLU A 30 2.50 -3.14 -9.43
CA GLU A 30 2.17 -2.48 -10.70
C GLU A 30 2.95 -1.18 -10.95
N CYS A 31 3.37 -0.47 -9.89
CA CYS A 31 4.12 0.79 -10.01
C CYS A 31 5.63 0.50 -10.08
N ALA A 32 6.23 0.62 -11.27
CA ALA A 32 7.63 0.28 -11.48
C ALA A 32 8.59 1.07 -10.58
N PRO A 33 8.52 2.42 -10.47
CA PRO A 33 9.40 3.17 -9.58
C PRO A 33 9.31 2.75 -8.12
N TYR A 34 8.09 2.49 -7.64
CA TYR A 34 7.87 2.11 -6.24
C TYR A 34 8.34 0.68 -5.97
N ARG A 35 8.04 -0.27 -6.86
CA ARG A 35 8.53 -1.66 -6.77
C ARG A 35 10.05 -1.72 -6.74
N GLU A 36 10.71 -0.96 -7.60
CA GLU A 36 12.18 -0.88 -7.64
C GLU A 36 12.75 -0.30 -6.35
N TYR A 37 12.12 0.75 -5.82
CA TYR A 37 12.50 1.31 -4.52
C TYR A 37 12.39 0.28 -3.40
N LEU A 38 11.24 -0.41 -3.28
CA LEU A 38 11.03 -1.45 -2.26
C LEU A 38 12.10 -2.55 -2.34
N ALA A 39 12.46 -2.96 -3.56
CA ALA A 39 13.52 -3.95 -3.77
C ALA A 39 14.91 -3.43 -3.30
N ARG A 40 15.23 -2.16 -3.55
CA ARG A 40 16.51 -1.55 -3.14
C ARG A 40 16.66 -1.44 -1.61
N ILE A 41 15.56 -1.19 -0.90
CA ILE A 41 15.55 -1.10 0.56
C ILE A 41 15.31 -2.46 1.24
N GLY A 42 15.16 -3.54 0.48
CA GLY A 42 14.98 -4.90 1.00
C GLY A 42 13.64 -5.15 1.69
N VAL A 43 12.60 -4.37 1.38
CA VAL A 43 11.28 -4.53 1.98
C VAL A 43 10.54 -5.71 1.36
N ARG A 44 10.04 -6.60 2.23
CA ARG A 44 9.09 -7.65 1.86
C ARG A 44 7.67 -7.16 2.10
N THR A 45 6.85 -7.09 1.06
CA THR A 45 5.47 -6.58 1.14
C THR A 45 4.58 -7.38 2.08
N GLU A 46 4.88 -8.66 2.27
CA GLU A 46 4.20 -9.56 3.23
C GLU A 46 4.40 -9.17 4.70
N HIS A 47 5.42 -8.36 5.02
CA HIS A 47 5.71 -7.87 6.37
C HIS A 47 5.09 -6.51 6.68
N VAL A 48 4.43 -5.88 5.70
CA VAL A 48 3.71 -4.62 5.88
C VAL A 48 2.25 -4.96 6.18
N ASP A 49 1.96 -5.05 7.47
CA ASP A 49 0.67 -5.45 8.06
C ASP A 49 -0.14 -4.27 8.60
N THR A 50 0.44 -3.07 8.66
CA THR A 50 -0.27 -1.83 9.02
C THR A 50 0.13 -0.66 8.11
N PRO A 51 -0.72 0.36 7.92
CA PRO A 51 -0.41 1.48 7.05
C PRO A 51 0.84 2.26 7.46
N GLU A 52 1.15 2.36 8.75
CA GLU A 52 2.30 3.09 9.29
C GLU A 52 3.64 2.44 8.90
N LYS A 53 3.61 1.15 8.54
CA LYS A 53 4.79 0.41 8.07
C LYS A 53 5.04 0.56 6.57
N ILE A 54 4.15 1.22 5.83
CA ILE A 54 4.31 1.44 4.38
C ILE A 54 5.52 2.34 4.14
N PRO A 55 6.54 1.89 3.40
CA PRO A 55 7.71 2.73 3.11
C PRO A 55 7.36 3.88 2.18
N TYR A 56 7.77 5.09 2.55
CA TYR A 56 7.59 6.29 1.74
C TYR A 56 8.68 6.38 0.66
N LEU A 57 8.27 6.47 -0.59
CA LEU A 57 9.19 6.75 -1.70
C LEU A 57 9.70 8.20 -1.57
N PRO A 58 11.01 8.45 -1.40
CA PRO A 58 11.55 9.80 -1.41
C PRO A 58 11.48 10.37 -2.84
N ILE A 59 10.79 11.49 -3.00
CA ILE A 59 10.61 12.26 -4.25
C ILE A 59 10.90 13.74 -4.03
#